data_AF-A0A1H8C3J0-F1
#
_entry.id   AF-A0A1H8C3J0-F1
#
_cell.length_a   1.000
_cell.length_b   1.000
_cell.length_c   1.000
_cell.angle_alpha   90.00
_cell.angle_beta   90.00
_cell.angle_gamma   90.00
#
_symmetry.space_group_name_H-M   'P 1'
#
loop_
_entity.id
_entity.type
_entity.pdbx_description
1 polymer ?
#
loop_
_entity_poly.entity_id
_entity_poly.type
_entity_poly.pdbx_seq_one_letter_code
_entity_poly.pdbx_strand_id
1 'polypeptide(L)'
;MCFMAVVAATMFFSCQQSDGKCHIQGVVKGEQFEGKRVFLVPFSGSKTAETVDSVEIKNGRFAFETDVMQMYKILIDFRFRVGVQPLLVVGEPGEVQVIIDSVSHAVGTPQNDSLEKWKTRTEIHNRELYKMRMYIKDLQGRFDTVQAKYILQRADSFHLVYKNYTRQLAKNMKEGVLHDFLKDMFPLTYEKKMPDGSVKIMNADTHEEVKSEE
;
A
#
# COMPACT_ATOMS: atom_id res chain seq x y z
N MET A 1 -48.14 36.86 -20.62
CA MET A 1 -47.56 36.56 -19.29
C MET A 1 -47.02 35.13 -19.33
N CYS A 2 -45.71 34.96 -19.24
CA CYS A 2 -45.01 33.69 -19.31
C CYS A 2 -45.19 32.89 -18.01
N PHE A 3 -45.73 31.68 -18.09
CA PHE A 3 -45.61 30.68 -17.03
C PHE A 3 -44.24 29.99 -17.18
N MET A 4 -43.31 30.25 -16.26
CA MET A 4 -42.07 29.48 -16.14
C MET A 4 -42.36 28.19 -15.36
N ALA A 5 -42.25 27.04 -16.03
CA ALA A 5 -42.16 25.75 -15.38
C ALA A 5 -40.68 25.46 -15.04
N VAL A 6 -40.37 25.36 -13.75
CA VAL A 6 -39.06 24.94 -13.26
C VAL A 6 -39.08 23.41 -13.16
N VAL A 7 -38.35 22.73 -14.04
CA VAL A 7 -38.11 21.29 -13.96
C VAL A 7 -36.92 21.05 -13.02
N ALA A 8 -37.20 20.58 -11.81
CA ALA A 8 -36.17 20.12 -10.89
C ALA A 8 -35.66 18.75 -11.34
N ALA A 9 -34.41 18.71 -11.84
CA ALA A 9 -33.73 17.46 -12.17
C ALA A 9 -33.25 16.77 -10.89
N THR A 10 -33.98 15.75 -10.44
CA THR A 10 -33.54 14.84 -9.37
C THR A 10 -32.45 13.92 -9.91
N MET A 11 -31.21 14.12 -9.45
CA MET A 11 -30.11 13.19 -9.71
C MET A 11 -30.38 11.86 -8.99
N PHE A 12 -30.64 10.80 -9.75
CA PHE A 12 -30.63 9.44 -9.22
C PHE A 12 -29.17 9.01 -9.00
N PHE A 13 -28.67 9.19 -7.77
CA PHE A 13 -27.54 8.39 -7.30
C PHE A 13 -28.04 6.95 -7.16
N SER A 14 -27.77 6.12 -8.16
CA SER A 14 -27.89 4.67 -8.05
C SER A 14 -26.85 4.20 -7.04
N CYS A 15 -27.19 4.19 -5.75
CA CYS A 15 -26.47 3.40 -4.76
C CYS A 15 -26.68 1.94 -5.13
N GLN A 16 -25.71 1.36 -5.84
CA GLN A 16 -25.59 -0.08 -5.98
C GLN A 16 -25.47 -0.63 -4.55
N GLN A 17 -26.52 -1.32 -4.10
CA GLN A 17 -26.59 -1.89 -2.77
C GLN A 17 -25.52 -2.97 -2.71
N SER A 18 -24.41 -2.72 -1.99
CA SER A 18 -23.35 -3.72 -1.88
C SER A 18 -23.89 -4.91 -1.13
N ASP A 19 -23.63 -6.11 -1.63
CA ASP A 19 -23.97 -7.39 -1.01
C ASP A 19 -23.10 -7.69 0.23
N GLY A 20 -22.40 -6.68 0.75
CA GLY A 20 -21.42 -6.79 1.82
C GLY A 20 -20.09 -7.40 1.37
N LYS A 21 -19.92 -7.77 0.10
CA LYS A 21 -18.71 -8.41 -0.41
C LYS A 21 -17.82 -7.44 -1.19
N CYS A 22 -16.56 -7.82 -1.29
CA CYS A 22 -15.58 -7.19 -2.15
C CYS A 22 -15.56 -7.93 -3.49
N HIS A 23 -15.84 -7.20 -4.58
CA HIS A 23 -15.74 -7.67 -5.95
C HIS A 23 -14.50 -7.06 -6.60
N ILE A 24 -13.51 -7.89 -6.93
CA ILE A 24 -12.26 -7.44 -7.53
C ILE A 24 -12.30 -7.74 -9.03
N GLN A 25 -12.40 -6.69 -9.84
CA GLN A 25 -12.45 -6.78 -11.30
C GLN A 25 -11.10 -6.39 -11.89
N GLY A 26 -10.42 -7.36 -12.50
CA GLY A 26 -9.04 -7.22 -12.95
C GLY A 26 -8.86 -7.25 -14.46
N VAL A 27 -7.96 -6.41 -14.96
CA VAL A 27 -7.42 -6.46 -16.33
C VAL A 27 -5.91 -6.68 -16.26
N VAL A 28 -5.39 -7.57 -17.11
CA VAL A 28 -3.96 -7.79 -17.31
C VAL A 28 -3.57 -7.32 -18.70
N LYS A 29 -2.57 -6.44 -18.79
CA LYS A 29 -2.06 -6.02 -20.10
C LYS A 29 -1.04 -7.01 -20.65
N GLY A 30 -1.25 -7.47 -21.87
CA GLY A 30 -0.33 -8.34 -22.61
C GLY A 30 -0.90 -9.73 -22.87
N GLU A 31 -0.93 -10.13 -24.14
CA GLU A 31 -1.48 -11.42 -24.58
C GLU A 31 -0.70 -12.63 -24.02
N GLN A 32 0.56 -12.45 -23.65
CA GLN A 32 1.40 -13.50 -23.05
C GLN A 32 0.85 -14.05 -21.72
N PHE A 33 -0.07 -13.32 -21.09
CA PHE A 33 -0.70 -13.70 -19.83
C PHE A 33 -2.02 -14.46 -20.00
N GLU A 34 -2.55 -14.56 -21.22
CA GLU A 34 -3.78 -15.30 -21.49
C GLU A 34 -3.63 -16.79 -21.10
N GLY A 35 -4.65 -17.36 -20.46
CA GLY A 35 -4.62 -18.73 -19.95
C GLY A 35 -3.67 -18.97 -18.78
N LYS A 36 -3.00 -17.92 -18.24
CA LYS A 36 -2.20 -18.02 -17.01
C LYS A 36 -3.07 -17.76 -15.78
N ARG A 37 -2.60 -18.20 -14.62
CA ARG A 37 -3.30 -17.98 -13.35
C ARG A 37 -2.87 -16.68 -12.68
N VAL A 38 -3.87 -15.95 -12.18
CA VAL A 38 -3.72 -14.91 -11.16
C VAL A 38 -4.10 -15.51 -9.82
N PHE A 39 -3.38 -15.13 -8.78
CA PHE A 39 -3.59 -15.58 -7.41
C PHE A 39 -3.98 -14.39 -6.53
N LEU A 40 -4.98 -14.58 -5.68
CA LEU A 40 -5.33 -13.68 -4.59
C LEU A 40 -4.82 -14.30 -3.29
N VAL A 41 -3.76 -13.71 -2.74
CA VAL A 41 -3.01 -14.28 -1.62
C VAL A 41 -3.13 -13.39 -0.40
N PRO A 42 -3.58 -13.88 0.77
CA PRO A 42 -3.58 -13.12 2.01
C PRO A 42 -2.20 -12.54 2.32
N PHE A 43 -2.15 -11.25 2.65
CA PHE A 43 -0.90 -10.54 2.94
C PHE A 43 -0.25 -11.12 4.21
N SER A 44 -1.04 -11.15 5.29
CA SER A 44 -0.72 -11.76 6.58
C SER A 44 -1.35 -13.15 6.72
N GLY A 45 -0.93 -13.90 7.74
CA GLY A 45 -1.48 -15.23 8.02
C GLY A 45 -0.95 -16.35 7.10
N SER A 46 -1.56 -17.53 7.28
CA SER A 46 -1.24 -18.78 6.58
C SER A 46 -1.54 -18.67 5.09
N LYS A 47 -0.68 -19.27 4.26
CA LYS A 47 -0.77 -19.28 2.80
C LYS A 47 -0.89 -20.73 2.35
N THR A 48 -2.11 -21.24 2.39
CA THR A 48 -2.48 -22.63 2.10
C THR A 48 -3.43 -22.69 0.92
N ALA A 49 -3.76 -23.90 0.44
CA ALA A 49 -4.68 -24.08 -0.67
C ALA A 49 -6.10 -23.56 -0.36
N GLU A 50 -6.49 -23.52 0.91
CA GLU A 50 -7.80 -23.04 1.36
C GLU A 50 -7.88 -21.52 1.48
N THR A 51 -6.73 -20.85 1.65
CA THR A 51 -6.65 -19.40 1.91
C THR A 51 -6.22 -18.60 0.70
N VAL A 52 -5.69 -19.28 -0.34
CA VAL A 52 -5.25 -18.67 -1.59
C VAL A 52 -6.26 -19.02 -2.68
N ASP A 53 -6.90 -17.99 -3.24
CA ASP A 53 -7.74 -18.15 -4.42
C ASP A 53 -6.92 -17.95 -5.70
N SER A 54 -7.38 -18.53 -6.80
CA SER A 54 -6.78 -18.29 -8.12
C SER A 54 -7.73 -18.56 -9.27
N VAL A 55 -7.62 -17.71 -10.28
CA VAL A 55 -8.43 -17.75 -11.49
C VAL A 55 -7.56 -17.69 -12.73
N GLU A 56 -8.07 -18.24 -13.83
CA GLU A 56 -7.42 -18.16 -15.14
C GLU A 56 -7.77 -16.83 -15.82
N ILE A 57 -6.78 -16.19 -16.44
CA ILE A 57 -6.97 -14.98 -17.23
C ILE A 57 -7.66 -15.35 -18.53
N LYS A 58 -8.82 -14.71 -18.78
CA LYS A 58 -9.62 -14.89 -19.99
C LYS A 58 -9.92 -13.54 -20.64
N ASN A 59 -9.60 -13.41 -21.92
CA ASN A 59 -9.68 -12.14 -22.66
C ASN A 59 -8.97 -10.99 -21.93
N GLY A 60 -7.79 -11.27 -21.38
CA GLY A 60 -7.03 -10.31 -20.58
C GLY A 60 -7.70 -9.86 -19.28
N ARG A 61 -8.70 -10.60 -18.78
CA ARG A 61 -9.47 -10.25 -17.57
C ARG A 61 -9.47 -11.37 -16.55
N PHE A 62 -9.66 -11.00 -15.29
CA PHE A 62 -9.87 -11.91 -14.16
C PHE A 62 -10.82 -11.26 -13.15
N ALA A 63 -11.45 -12.08 -12.30
CA ALA A 63 -12.29 -11.58 -11.21
C ALA A 63 -12.10 -12.43 -9.95
N PHE A 64 -12.17 -11.79 -8.79
CA PHE A 64 -12.24 -12.44 -7.50
C PHE A 64 -13.41 -11.88 -6.70
N GLU A 65 -13.93 -12.68 -5.76
CA GLU A 65 -14.92 -12.27 -4.78
C GLU A 65 -14.41 -12.67 -3.39
N THR A 66 -14.57 -11.78 -2.40
CA THR A 66 -14.29 -12.13 -1.01
C THR A 66 -15.19 -11.36 -0.05
N ASP A 67 -15.55 -12.01 1.05
CA ASP A 67 -16.26 -11.44 2.19
C ASP A 67 -15.33 -11.15 3.39
N VAL A 68 -14.02 -11.36 3.23
CA VAL A 68 -13.04 -11.19 4.31
C VAL A 68 -12.35 -9.83 4.20
N MET A 69 -12.58 -8.99 5.21
CA MET A 69 -11.93 -7.69 5.39
C MET A 69 -10.46 -7.85 5.78
N GLN A 70 -9.58 -7.96 4.78
CA GLN A 70 -8.13 -8.07 4.97
C GLN A 70 -7.34 -7.52 3.77
N MET A 71 -6.02 -7.52 3.87
CA MET A 71 -5.14 -7.15 2.78
C MET A 71 -4.70 -8.37 1.99
N TYR A 72 -4.69 -8.25 0.66
CA TYR A 72 -4.26 -9.30 -0.26
C TYR A 72 -3.12 -8.82 -1.16
N LYS A 73 -2.38 -9.78 -1.70
CA LYS A 73 -1.48 -9.64 -2.83
C LYS A 73 -2.12 -10.29 -4.05
N ILE A 74 -2.21 -9.54 -5.14
CA ILE A 74 -2.54 -10.06 -6.47
C ILE A 74 -1.24 -10.37 -7.20
N LEU A 75 -1.08 -11.63 -7.61
CA LEU A 75 0.15 -12.15 -8.22
C LEU A 75 -0.17 -12.94 -9.48
N ILE A 76 0.57 -12.73 -10.56
CA ILE A 76 0.64 -13.71 -11.65
C ILE A 76 1.58 -14.84 -11.23
N ASP A 77 1.30 -16.06 -11.70
CA ASP A 77 2.18 -17.23 -11.55
C ASP A 77 3.65 -16.84 -11.71
N PHE A 78 4.49 -17.27 -10.75
CA PHE A 78 5.90 -16.91 -10.67
C PHE A 78 6.66 -17.14 -11.98
N ARG A 79 6.29 -18.17 -12.75
CA ARG A 79 6.96 -18.55 -14.01
C ARG A 79 6.70 -17.58 -15.15
N PHE A 80 5.59 -16.83 -15.08
CA PHE A 80 5.11 -15.99 -16.17
C PHE A 80 5.10 -14.50 -15.85
N ARG A 81 5.31 -14.09 -14.59
CA ARG A 81 5.15 -12.70 -14.12
C ARG A 81 6.22 -11.68 -14.56
N VAL A 82 7.08 -12.01 -15.52
CA VAL A 82 8.10 -11.05 -15.99
C VAL A 82 7.40 -9.84 -16.63
N GLY A 83 7.84 -8.63 -16.26
CA GLY A 83 7.30 -7.39 -16.82
C GLY A 83 6.04 -6.85 -16.13
N VAL A 84 5.54 -7.51 -15.09
CA VAL A 84 4.40 -7.01 -14.28
C VAL A 84 4.76 -6.86 -12.81
N GLN A 85 4.08 -5.93 -12.16
CA GLN A 85 4.24 -5.63 -10.74
C GLN A 85 3.17 -6.35 -9.91
N PRO A 86 3.56 -7.12 -8.86
CA PRO A 86 2.64 -7.52 -7.79
C PRO A 86 1.87 -6.34 -7.20
N LEU A 87 0.59 -6.52 -6.88
CA LEU A 87 -0.25 -5.45 -6.36
C LEU A 87 -0.82 -5.80 -4.98
N LEU A 88 -0.83 -4.83 -4.07
CA LEU A 88 -1.59 -4.92 -2.82
C LEU A 88 -2.99 -4.38 -3.02
N VAL A 89 -3.98 -5.05 -2.45
CA VAL A 89 -5.39 -4.61 -2.44
C VAL A 89 -6.01 -4.89 -1.07
N VAL A 90 -7.02 -4.11 -0.69
CA VAL A 90 -7.83 -4.36 0.50
C VAL A 90 -9.15 -4.99 0.08
N GLY A 91 -9.51 -6.13 0.67
CA GLY A 91 -10.78 -6.82 0.49
C GLY A 91 -11.91 -6.13 1.26
N GLU A 92 -12.22 -4.88 0.94
CA GLU A 92 -13.34 -4.15 1.56
C GLU A 92 -14.61 -4.20 0.69
N PRO A 93 -15.81 -4.13 1.28
CA PRO A 93 -17.05 -4.18 0.53
C PRO A 93 -17.14 -3.13 -0.58
N GLY A 94 -17.57 -3.56 -1.78
CA GLY A 94 -17.65 -2.71 -2.97
C GLY A 94 -16.87 -3.27 -4.15
N GLU A 95 -16.73 -2.44 -5.20
CA GLU A 95 -16.08 -2.82 -6.45
C GLU A 95 -14.65 -2.27 -6.50
N VAL A 96 -13.66 -3.16 -6.56
CA VAL A 96 -12.25 -2.81 -6.72
C VAL A 96 -11.84 -3.09 -8.17
N GLN A 97 -11.42 -2.05 -8.88
CA GLN A 97 -10.88 -2.15 -10.23
C GLN A 97 -9.37 -2.29 -10.17
N VAL A 98 -8.84 -3.34 -10.80
CA VAL A 98 -7.42 -3.68 -10.80
C VAL A 98 -6.88 -3.67 -12.22
N ILE A 99 -5.71 -3.05 -12.40
CA ILE A 99 -4.91 -3.18 -13.62
C ILE A 99 -3.56 -3.75 -13.24
N ILE A 100 -3.22 -4.91 -13.80
CA ILE A 100 -1.91 -5.54 -13.68
C ILE A 100 -1.07 -5.20 -14.91
N ASP A 101 0.04 -4.51 -14.68
CA ASP A 101 0.97 -4.00 -15.70
C ASP A 101 2.37 -3.87 -15.06
N SER A 102 3.33 -3.30 -15.78
CA SER A 102 4.63 -2.86 -15.27
C SER A 102 4.53 -1.93 -14.06
N VAL A 103 3.46 -1.13 -13.98
CA VAL A 103 3.05 -0.35 -12.80
C VAL A 103 1.57 -0.67 -12.55
N SER A 104 1.34 -1.67 -11.72
CA SER A 104 0.00 -2.13 -11.38
C SER A 104 -0.69 -1.13 -10.46
N HIS A 105 -2.01 -1.05 -10.49
CA HIS A 105 -2.78 -0.15 -9.62
C HIS A 105 -4.18 -0.69 -9.34
N ALA A 106 -4.75 -0.27 -8.21
CA ALA A 106 -6.12 -0.59 -7.80
C ALA A 106 -6.84 0.65 -7.28
N VAL A 107 -8.13 0.77 -7.60
CA VAL A 107 -9.01 1.87 -7.17
C VAL A 107 -10.45 1.36 -7.02
N GLY A 108 -11.35 2.20 -6.50
CA GLY A 108 -12.80 1.97 -6.53
C GLY A 108 -13.44 1.85 -5.15
N THR A 109 -12.63 1.70 -4.10
CA THR A 109 -13.09 1.70 -2.71
C THR A 109 -12.16 2.55 -1.82
N PRO A 110 -12.65 3.11 -0.69
CA PRO A 110 -11.95 4.16 0.04
C PRO A 110 -10.55 3.80 0.56
N GLN A 111 -10.36 2.58 1.08
CA GLN A 111 -9.04 2.11 1.50
C GLN A 111 -8.17 1.78 0.30
N ASN A 112 -8.70 1.20 -0.79
CA ASN A 112 -7.89 0.96 -1.99
C ASN A 112 -7.41 2.26 -2.66
N ASP A 113 -8.25 3.29 -2.74
CA ASP A 113 -7.87 4.61 -3.25
C ASP A 113 -6.78 5.27 -2.39
N SER A 114 -6.83 5.06 -1.07
CA SER A 114 -5.83 5.54 -0.13
C SER A 114 -4.52 4.72 -0.23
N LEU A 115 -4.63 3.41 -0.42
CA LEU A 115 -3.51 2.50 -0.64
C LEU A 115 -2.75 2.86 -1.91
N GLU A 116 -3.43 3.21 -2.99
CA GLU A 116 -2.81 3.60 -4.25
C GLU A 116 -2.02 4.93 -4.13
N LYS A 117 -2.56 5.91 -3.40
CA LYS A 117 -1.84 7.16 -3.08
C LYS A 117 -0.58 6.88 -2.27
N TRP A 118 -0.70 6.03 -1.25
CA TRP A 118 0.44 5.62 -0.44
C TRP A 118 1.49 4.89 -1.26
N LYS A 119 1.09 3.88 -2.06
CA LYS A 119 1.96 3.10 -2.95
C LYS A 119 2.75 4.01 -3.88
N THR A 120 2.07 4.93 -4.58
CA THR A 120 2.72 5.88 -5.48
C THR A 120 3.79 6.70 -4.75
N ARG A 121 3.48 7.18 -3.54
CA ARG A 121 4.44 7.93 -2.72
C ARG A 121 5.62 7.07 -2.28
N THR A 122 5.36 5.82 -1.90
CA THR A 122 6.37 4.83 -1.51
C THR A 122 7.33 4.50 -2.66
N GLU A 123 6.83 4.35 -3.88
CA GLU A 123 7.66 4.11 -5.07
C GLU A 123 8.58 5.29 -5.37
N ILE A 124 8.06 6.51 -5.32
CA ILE A 124 8.86 7.74 -5.47
C ILE A 124 9.92 7.81 -4.37
N HIS A 125 9.53 7.59 -3.11
CA HIS A 125 10.45 7.60 -1.97
C HIS A 125 11.58 6.59 -2.14
N ASN A 126 11.24 5.34 -2.45
CA ASN A 126 12.22 4.26 -2.61
C ASN A 126 13.20 4.56 -3.75
N ARG A 127 12.71 5.08 -4.88
CA ARG A 127 13.56 5.46 -6.02
C ARG A 127 14.56 6.55 -5.65
N GLU A 128 14.10 7.63 -5.02
CA GLU A 128 14.99 8.75 -4.67
C GLU A 128 15.96 8.37 -3.53
N LEU A 129 15.50 7.62 -2.53
CA LEU A 129 16.35 7.12 -1.45
C LEU A 129 17.44 6.17 -1.98
N TYR A 130 17.11 5.32 -2.95
CA TYR A 130 18.09 4.46 -3.62
C TYR A 130 19.19 5.27 -4.31
N LYS A 131 18.83 6.32 -5.06
CA LYS A 131 19.82 7.22 -5.69
C LYS A 131 20.75 7.87 -4.66
N MET A 132 20.19 8.37 -3.55
CA MET A 132 20.99 8.95 -2.47
C MET A 132 21.96 7.92 -1.88
N ARG A 133 21.51 6.70 -1.62
CA ARG A 133 22.35 5.60 -1.10
C ARG A 133 23.47 5.21 -2.05
N MET A 134 23.19 5.14 -3.35
CA MET A 134 24.20 4.86 -4.37
C MET A 134 25.26 5.98 -4.41
N TYR A 135 24.83 7.24 -4.29
CA TYR A 135 25.75 8.37 -4.27
C TYR A 135 26.61 8.40 -3.00
N ILE A 136 26.04 8.10 -1.83
CA ILE A 136 26.79 7.94 -0.58
C ILE A 136 27.89 6.88 -0.74
N LYS A 137 27.56 5.73 -1.34
CA LYS A 137 28.52 4.64 -1.58
C LYS A 137 29.66 5.07 -2.52
N ASP A 138 29.36 5.82 -3.58
CA ASP A 138 30.38 6.37 -4.49
C ASP A 138 31.31 7.37 -3.77
N LEU A 139 30.76 8.30 -2.98
CA LEU A 139 31.53 9.26 -2.18
C LEU A 139 32.45 8.55 -1.18
N GLN A 140 31.95 7.52 -0.49
CA GLN A 140 32.75 6.69 0.41
C GLN A 140 33.88 5.97 -0.32
N GLY A 141 33.63 5.45 -1.53
CA GLY A 141 34.66 4.84 -2.38
C GLY A 141 35.74 5.82 -2.83
N ARG A 142 35.41 7.12 -2.91
CA ARG A 142 36.36 8.21 -3.21
C ARG A 142 36.99 8.83 -1.96
N PHE A 143 36.73 8.27 -0.78
CA PHE A 143 37.17 8.79 0.53
C PHE A 143 36.63 10.19 0.89
N ASP A 144 35.58 10.67 0.23
CA ASP A 144 34.91 11.94 0.55
C ASP A 144 33.90 11.73 1.69
N THR A 145 34.43 11.59 2.90
CA THR A 145 33.64 11.26 4.10
C THR A 145 32.76 12.43 4.58
N VAL A 146 33.14 13.68 4.29
CA VAL A 146 32.38 14.86 4.70
C VAL A 146 31.11 14.97 3.87
N GLN A 147 31.24 14.91 2.54
CA GLN A 147 30.08 14.95 1.66
C GLN A 147 29.18 13.73 1.86
N ALA A 148 29.76 12.54 2.07
CA ALA A 148 28.98 11.33 2.36
C ALA A 148 28.11 11.49 3.62
N LYS A 149 28.64 12.08 4.70
CA LYS A 149 27.88 12.37 5.92
C LYS A 149 26.76 13.38 5.68
N TYR A 150 27.02 14.44 4.90
CA TYR A 150 26.01 15.44 4.56
C TYR A 150 24.83 14.82 3.78
N ILE A 151 25.11 13.99 2.76
CA ILE A 151 24.07 13.33 1.98
C ILE A 151 23.32 12.30 2.83
N LEU A 152 23.99 11.60 3.74
CA LEU A 152 23.35 10.67 4.68
C LEU A 152 22.31 11.40 5.56
N GLN A 153 22.66 12.53 6.17
CA GLN A 153 21.72 13.32 6.97
C GLN A 153 20.50 13.79 6.16
N ARG A 154 20.72 14.16 4.90
CA ARG A 154 19.63 14.53 3.99
C ARG A 154 18.73 13.34 3.65
N ALA A 155 19.31 12.14 3.46
CA ALA A 155 18.57 10.91 3.23
C ALA A 155 17.72 10.52 4.45
N ASP A 156 18.26 10.66 5.66
CA ASP A 156 17.54 10.40 6.91
C ASP A 156 16.38 11.38 7.08
N SER A 157 16.60 12.68 6.82
CA SER A 157 15.55 13.70 6.84
C SER A 157 14.45 13.41 5.82
N PHE A 158 14.84 13.02 4.60
CA PHE A 158 13.90 12.64 3.54
C PHE A 158 13.07 11.42 3.93
N HIS A 159 13.70 10.42 4.55
CA HIS A 159 12.99 9.24 5.04
C HIS A 159 12.04 9.55 6.19
N LEU A 160 12.41 10.44 7.11
CA LEU A 160 11.53 10.89 8.19
C LEU A 160 10.26 11.57 7.66
N VAL A 161 10.38 12.41 6.62
CA VAL A 161 9.22 13.02 5.96
C VAL A 161 8.27 11.96 5.41
N TYR A 162 8.79 10.89 4.80
CA TYR A 162 7.98 9.78 4.32
C TYR A 162 7.31 8.97 5.46
N LYS A 163 8.03 8.71 6.56
CA LYS A 163 7.43 8.08 7.76
C LYS A 163 6.27 8.91 8.30
N ASN A 164 6.45 10.22 8.41
CA ASN A 164 5.42 11.14 8.90
C ASN A 164 4.20 11.22 7.96
N TYR A 165 4.41 11.24 6.65
CA TYR A 165 3.32 11.12 5.69
C TYR A 165 2.51 9.83 5.90
N THR A 166 3.20 8.70 6.06
CA THR A 166 2.54 7.39 6.26
C THR A 166 1.74 7.36 7.55
N ARG A 167 2.30 7.86 8.66
CA ARG A 167 1.61 8.00 9.95
C ARG A 167 0.39 8.91 9.86
N GLN A 168 0.52 10.04 9.16
CA GLN A 168 -0.60 10.97 8.97
C GLN A 168 -1.72 10.35 8.14
N LEU A 169 -1.38 9.59 7.10
CA LEU A 169 -2.37 8.87 6.31
C LEU A 169 -3.11 7.83 7.16
N ALA A 170 -2.39 7.05 7.97
CA ALA A 170 -2.99 6.12 8.96
C ALA A 170 -3.96 6.87 9.89
N LYS A 171 -3.51 7.99 10.49
CA LYS A 171 -4.31 8.80 11.40
C LYS A 171 -5.59 9.34 10.75
N ASN A 172 -5.53 9.76 9.48
CA ASN A 172 -6.68 10.32 8.77
C ASN A 172 -7.79 9.28 8.50
N MET A 173 -7.45 8.00 8.34
CA MET A 173 -8.45 6.93 8.15
C MET A 173 -9.15 6.52 9.46
N LYS A 174 -8.56 6.83 10.62
CA LYS A 174 -8.99 6.45 11.98
C LYS A 174 -8.97 4.95 12.30
N GLU A 175 -9.44 4.09 11.40
CA GLU A 175 -9.52 2.64 11.56
C GLU A 175 -9.48 1.91 10.21
N GLY A 176 -9.47 0.57 10.23
CA GLY A 176 -9.49 -0.29 9.04
C GLY A 176 -8.17 -1.01 8.76
N VAL A 177 -8.22 -1.96 7.82
CA VAL A 177 -7.08 -2.82 7.45
C VAL A 177 -5.89 -1.99 7.01
N LEU A 178 -6.11 -0.97 6.19
CA LEU A 178 -5.02 -0.09 5.74
C LEU A 178 -4.50 0.78 6.90
N HIS A 179 -5.37 1.24 7.79
CA HIS A 179 -4.95 1.98 8.99
C HIS A 179 -3.95 1.16 9.82
N ASP A 180 -4.31 -0.07 10.16
CA ASP A 180 -3.48 -0.95 10.97
C ASP A 180 -2.14 -1.24 10.28
N PHE A 181 -2.20 -1.59 8.99
CA PHE A 181 -0.99 -1.84 8.19
C PHE A 181 -0.01 -0.64 8.19
N LEU A 182 -0.50 0.57 7.96
CA LEU A 182 0.35 1.76 7.91
C LEU A 182 0.87 2.16 9.29
N LYS A 183 0.07 1.97 10.34
CA LYS A 183 0.44 2.22 11.74
C LYS A 183 1.56 1.29 12.18
N ASP A 184 1.45 0.01 11.87
CA ASP A 184 2.44 -1.02 12.23
C ASP A 184 3.74 -0.88 11.44
N MET A 185 3.68 -0.32 10.23
CA MET A 185 4.87 -0.12 9.40
C MET A 185 5.85 0.89 10.00
N PHE A 186 5.34 1.96 10.61
CA PHE A 186 6.16 3.02 11.23
C PHE A 186 5.65 3.37 12.62
N PRO A 187 5.85 2.47 13.60
CA PRO A 187 5.45 2.73 14.97
C PRO A 187 6.14 4.01 15.48
N LEU A 188 5.48 4.69 16.42
CA LEU A 188 6.04 5.88 17.08
C LEU A 188 7.01 5.50 18.19
N THR A 189 6.83 4.32 18.77
CA THR A 189 7.63 3.83 19.89
C THR A 189 7.96 2.36 19.75
N TYR A 190 8.98 1.91 20.48
CA TYR A 190 9.30 0.50 20.63
C TYR A 190 9.82 0.22 22.04
N GLU A 191 9.64 -1.01 22.50
CA GLU A 191 10.19 -1.45 23.79
C GLU A 191 11.64 -1.91 23.64
N LYS A 192 12.50 -1.48 24.57
CA LYS A 192 13.90 -1.89 24.64
C LYS A 192 14.20 -2.46 26.02
N LYS A 193 14.68 -3.70 26.05
CA LYS A 193 15.21 -4.33 27.26
C LYS A 193 16.63 -3.81 27.54
N MET A 194 16.84 -3.30 28.75
CA MET A 194 18.10 -2.73 29.22
C MET A 194 18.98 -3.80 29.90
N PRO A 195 20.28 -3.55 30.09
CA PRO A 195 21.19 -4.51 30.73
C PRO A 195 20.81 -4.88 32.17
N ASP A 196 20.12 -3.99 32.89
CA ASP A 196 19.61 -4.21 34.25
C ASP A 196 18.29 -5.02 34.29
N GLY A 197 17.79 -5.44 33.12
CA GLY A 197 16.55 -6.20 32.98
C GLY A 197 15.29 -5.34 32.86
N SER A 198 15.37 -4.01 33.04
CA SER A 198 14.24 -3.11 32.86
C SER A 198 13.81 -2.99 31.39
N VAL A 199 12.54 -2.64 31.15
CA VAL A 199 12.01 -2.37 29.81
C VAL A 199 11.69 -0.88 29.72
N LYS A 200 12.23 -0.21 28.70
CA LYS A 200 12.00 1.21 28.43
C LYS A 200 11.28 1.39 27.10
N ILE A 201 10.37 2.36 27.06
CA ILE A 201 9.70 2.78 25.84
C ILE A 201 10.57 3.84 25.16
N MET A 202 10.98 3.56 23.93
CA MET A 202 11.88 4.40 23.15
C MET A 202 11.12 5.05 22.00
N ASN A 203 11.45 6.30 21.66
CA ASN A 203 10.99 6.94 20.44
C ASN A 203 11.62 6.24 19.21
N ALA A 204 10.80 5.86 18.23
CA ALA A 204 11.23 5.09 17.07
C ALA A 204 12.04 5.89 16.02
N ASP A 205 12.11 7.22 16.15
CA ASP A 205 12.87 8.10 15.27
C ASP A 205 14.15 8.63 15.95
N THR A 206 14.08 8.99 17.23
CA THR A 206 15.23 9.56 17.96
C THR A 206 16.00 8.54 18.79
N HIS A 207 15.41 7.37 19.06
CA HIS A 207 15.95 6.35 19.98
C HIS A 207 16.17 6.85 21.41
N GLU A 208 15.50 7.95 21.79
CA GLU A 208 15.49 8.48 23.14
C GLU A 208 14.34 7.85 23.95
N GLU A 209 14.53 7.74 25.26
CA GLU A 209 13.49 7.25 26.16
C GLU A 209 12.31 8.23 26.21
N VAL A 210 11.10 7.71 26.00
CA VAL A 210 9.87 8.49 26.16
C VAL A 210 9.60 8.62 27.65
N LYS A 211 9.77 9.84 28.18
CA LYS A 211 9.37 10.15 29.55
C LYS A 211 7.85 10.31 29.58
N SER A 212 7.17 9.62 30.50
CA SER A 212 5.76 9.91 30.78
C SER A 212 5.68 11.34 31.33
N GLU A 213 4.93 12.21 30.66
CA GLU A 213 4.53 13.49 31.24
C GLU A 213 3.62 13.20 32.45
N GLU A 214 4.00 13.68 33.64
CA GLU A 214 3.21 13.64 34.87
C GLU A 214 2.01 14.60 34.81
#